data_AF-A0ABD1EJU8-F1
#
_entry.id   AF-A0ABD1EJU8-F1
#
_cell.length_a   1.000
_cell.length_b   1.000
_cell.length_c   1.000
_cell.angle_alpha   90.00
_cell.angle_beta   90.00
_cell.angle_gamma   90.00
#
_symmetry.space_group_name_H-M   'P 1'
#
loop_
_entity.id
_entity.type
_entity.pdbx_description
1 polymer ?
#
loop_
_entity_poly.entity_id
_entity_poly.type
_entity_poly.pdbx_seq_one_letter_code
_entity_poly.pdbx_strand_id
1 'polypeptide(L)'
;MAATPTFSKEELIRFNDCIKVCLEDSRCLVCLQKYLEFLKKPMLLNTVKLWELVNTTNSWNEMEIRDLIEAIDKFSDNPLLSISECQKKIDYTKGECCRILEEARILPGFRDYLRKKHYKGGTC
;
A
#
# COMPACT_ATOMS: atom_id res chain seq x y z
N MET A 1 -20.44 9.03 -10.36
CA MET A 1 -19.03 8.65 -10.61
C MET A 1 -18.18 9.35 -9.57
N ALA A 2 -17.44 8.63 -8.73
CA ALA A 2 -16.54 9.25 -7.77
C ALA A 2 -15.45 10.03 -8.54
N ALA A 3 -15.18 11.27 -8.12
CA ALA A 3 -14.13 12.07 -8.73
C ALA A 3 -12.78 11.34 -8.63
N THR A 4 -12.04 11.31 -9.74
CA THR A 4 -10.70 10.70 -9.74
C THR A 4 -9.78 11.60 -8.91
N PRO A 5 -9.01 11.07 -7.93
CA PRO A 5 -8.15 11.91 -7.11
C PRO A 5 -7.16 12.69 -7.96
N THR A 6 -6.94 13.95 -7.61
CA THR A 6 -5.90 14.80 -8.23
C THR A 6 -4.97 15.33 -7.16
N PHE A 7 -3.70 15.44 -7.48
CA PHE A 7 -2.64 15.84 -6.55
C PHE A 7 -1.91 17.09 -7.03
N SER A 8 -1.49 17.93 -6.09
CA SER A 8 -0.58 19.06 -6.33
C SER A 8 0.84 18.56 -6.61
N LYS A 9 1.71 19.47 -7.07
CA LYS A 9 3.11 19.15 -7.32
C LYS A 9 3.83 18.74 -6.02
N GLU A 10 3.52 19.41 -4.92
CA GLU A 10 4.10 19.18 -3.60
C GLU A 10 3.69 17.82 -3.04
N GLU A 11 2.42 17.42 -3.22
CA GLU A 11 1.94 16.08 -2.87
C GLU A 11 2.68 15.00 -3.67
N LEU A 12 2.83 15.19 -4.99
CA LEU A 12 3.59 14.28 -5.84
C LEU A 12 5.09 14.23 -5.49
N ILE A 13 5.66 15.30 -4.92
CA ILE A 13 7.03 15.31 -4.42
C ILE A 13 7.12 14.43 -3.17
N ARG A 14 6.22 14.61 -2.20
CA ARG A 14 6.17 13.80 -0.96
C ARG A 14 6.01 12.31 -1.21
N PHE A 15 5.18 11.94 -2.19
CA PHE A 15 5.01 10.53 -2.57
C PHE A 15 6.27 9.87 -3.17
N ASN A 16 7.32 10.65 -3.48
CA ASN A 16 8.58 10.09 -3.96
C ASN A 16 9.49 9.59 -2.83
N ASP A 17 9.23 10.00 -1.58
CA ASP A 17 10.16 9.75 -0.48
C ASP A 17 10.23 8.26 -0.14
N CYS A 18 9.08 7.63 0.12
CA CYS A 18 8.98 6.19 0.32
C CYS A 18 7.54 5.69 0.11
N ILE A 19 7.37 4.37 0.02
CA ILE A 19 6.06 3.77 -0.22
C ILE A 19 5.10 4.04 0.94
N LYS A 20 5.64 4.13 2.16
CA LYS A 20 4.87 4.40 3.37
C LYS A 20 4.05 5.68 3.25
N VAL A 21 4.62 6.76 2.70
CA VAL A 21 3.90 8.03 2.50
C VAL A 21 2.72 7.86 1.54
N CYS A 22 2.85 7.04 0.50
CA CYS A 22 1.75 6.72 -0.40
C CYS A 22 0.66 5.90 0.28
N LEU A 23 1.04 5.00 1.18
CA LEU A 23 0.11 4.12 1.90
C LEU A 23 -0.63 4.83 3.04
N GLU A 24 -0.04 5.90 3.60
CA GLU A 24 -0.65 6.74 4.65
C GLU A 24 -1.68 7.74 4.09
N ASP A 25 -1.54 8.18 2.84
CA ASP A 25 -2.55 9.03 2.18
C ASP A 25 -3.64 8.17 1.52
N SER A 26 -4.87 8.27 2.02
CA SER A 26 -6.01 7.46 1.56
C SER A 26 -6.34 7.66 0.07
N ARG A 27 -6.15 8.86 -0.47
CA ARG A 27 -6.37 9.12 -1.91
C ARG A 27 -5.28 8.46 -2.74
N CYS A 28 -4.03 8.52 -2.28
CA CYS A 28 -2.90 7.90 -2.95
C CYS A 28 -2.99 6.36 -2.91
N LEU A 29 -3.41 5.79 -1.77
CA LEU A 29 -3.69 4.37 -1.59
C LEU A 29 -4.69 3.84 -2.64
N VAL A 30 -5.81 4.55 -2.85
CA VAL A 30 -6.81 4.19 -3.88
C VAL A 30 -6.20 4.21 -5.28
N CYS A 31 -5.36 5.20 -5.59
CA CYS A 31 -4.66 5.27 -6.87
C CYS A 31 -3.65 4.11 -7.03
N LEU A 32 -2.98 3.71 -5.95
CA LEU A 32 -2.04 2.60 -5.94
C LEU A 32 -2.73 1.27 -6.20
N GLN A 33 -3.88 1.02 -5.56
CA GLN A 33 -4.69 -0.18 -5.82
C GLN A 33 -5.08 -0.28 -7.30
N LYS A 34 -5.64 0.79 -7.87
CA LYS A 34 -6.00 0.85 -9.30
C LYS A 34 -4.81 0.64 -10.23
N TYR A 35 -3.65 1.18 -9.88
CA TYR A 35 -2.43 0.99 -10.64
C TYR A 35 -1.98 -0.49 -10.64
N LEU A 36 -2.04 -1.15 -9.48
CA LEU A 36 -1.68 -2.58 -9.35
C LEU A 36 -2.69 -3.50 -10.04
N GLU A 37 -3.98 -3.15 -10.01
CA GLU A 37 -5.03 -3.81 -10.81
C GLU A 37 -4.74 -3.69 -12.30
N PHE A 38 -4.43 -2.49 -12.79
CA PHE A 38 -4.06 -2.24 -14.18
C PHE A 38 -2.82 -3.06 -14.61
N LEU A 39 -1.82 -3.15 -13.74
CA LEU A 39 -0.62 -3.96 -13.97
C LEU A 39 -0.83 -5.48 -13.78
N LYS A 40 -2.02 -5.91 -13.34
CA LYS A 40 -2.33 -7.31 -13.01
C LYS A 40 -1.32 -7.90 -12.02
N LYS A 41 -1.07 -7.19 -10.92
CA LYS A 41 -0.15 -7.62 -9.84
C LYS A 41 -0.94 -8.02 -8.59
N PRO A 42 -1.63 -9.19 -8.59
CA PRO A 42 -2.55 -9.58 -7.51
C PRO A 42 -1.87 -9.69 -6.14
N MET A 43 -0.65 -10.26 -6.08
CA MET A 43 0.10 -10.36 -4.82
C MET A 43 0.36 -8.98 -4.20
N LEU A 44 0.82 -8.00 -4.99
CA LEU A 44 1.07 -6.64 -4.50
C LEU A 44 -0.24 -5.92 -4.14
N LEU A 45 -1.31 -6.17 -4.88
CA LEU A 45 -2.64 -5.64 -4.55
C LEU A 45 -3.11 -6.18 -3.19
N ASN A 46 -2.91 -7.47 -2.92
CA ASN A 46 -3.21 -8.07 -1.61
C ASN A 46 -2.33 -7.47 -0.51
N THR A 47 -1.06 -7.14 -0.78
CA THR A 47 -0.20 -6.41 0.16
C THR A 47 -0.78 -5.03 0.52
N VAL A 48 -1.30 -4.29 -0.47
CA VAL A 48 -1.92 -2.98 -0.23
C VAL A 48 -3.25 -3.13 0.54
N LYS A 49 -4.05 -4.15 0.24
CA LYS A 49 -5.28 -4.46 0.98
C LYS A 49 -5.00 -4.85 2.43
N LEU A 50 -3.95 -5.63 2.66
CA LEU A 50 -3.51 -6.00 4.01
C LEU A 50 -3.09 -4.75 4.79
N TRP A 51 -2.30 -3.85 4.18
CA TRP A 51 -1.97 -2.56 4.79
C TRP A 51 -3.23 -1.78 5.18
N GLU A 52 -4.19 -1.63 4.26
CA GLU A 52 -5.44 -0.91 4.51
C GLU A 52 -6.20 -1.53 5.68
N LEU A 53 -6.40 -2.85 5.68
CA LEU A 53 -7.08 -3.58 6.73
C LEU A 53 -6.46 -3.32 8.11
N VAL A 54 -5.14 -3.48 8.23
CA VAL A 54 -4.44 -3.28 9.52
C VAL A 54 -4.30 -1.81 9.90
N ASN A 55 -4.54 -0.87 8.97
CA ASN A 55 -4.53 0.56 9.26
C ASN A 55 -5.91 1.08 9.69
N THR A 56 -6.99 0.40 9.31
CA THR A 56 -8.36 0.77 9.68
C THR A 56 -8.89 0.01 10.90
N THR A 57 -8.22 -1.07 11.30
CA THR A 57 -8.61 -1.85 12.48
C THR A 57 -7.92 -1.37 13.76
N ASN A 58 -8.65 -1.46 14.88
CA ASN A 58 -8.09 -1.30 16.23
C ASN A 58 -7.88 -2.64 16.94
N SER A 59 -8.15 -3.75 16.25
CA SER A 59 -8.10 -5.11 16.79
C SER A 59 -7.52 -6.09 15.77
N TRP A 60 -6.74 -7.05 16.26
CA TRP A 60 -6.16 -8.09 15.41
C TRP A 60 -7.19 -9.19 15.12
N ASN A 61 -7.78 -9.17 13.93
CA ASN A 61 -8.64 -10.24 13.44
C ASN A 61 -7.77 -11.33 12.78
N GLU A 62 -7.42 -12.37 13.53
CA GLU A 62 -6.48 -13.42 13.10
C GLU A 62 -6.95 -14.14 11.82
N MET A 63 -8.25 -14.38 11.65
CA MET A 63 -8.77 -15.12 10.48
C MET A 63 -8.62 -14.31 9.19
N GLU A 64 -9.19 -13.11 9.16
CA GLU A 64 -9.17 -12.24 7.97
C GLU A 64 -7.74 -11.82 7.58
N ILE A 65 -6.89 -11.55 8.58
CA ILE A 65 -5.51 -11.15 8.34
C ILE A 65 -4.68 -12.33 7.83
N ARG A 66 -4.88 -13.56 8.34
CA ARG A 66 -4.15 -14.73 7.86
C ARG A 66 -4.50 -15.08 6.42
N ASP A 67 -5.77 -15.06 6.06
CA ASP A 67 -6.20 -15.35 4.68
C ASP A 67 -5.53 -14.41 3.68
N LEU A 68 -5.36 -13.13 4.05
CA LEU A 68 -4.63 -12.15 3.24
C LEU A 68 -3.11 -12.40 3.22
N ILE A 69 -2.51 -12.78 4.35
CA ILE A 69 -1.08 -13.10 4.44
C ILE A 69 -0.75 -14.32 3.58
N GLU A 70 -1.57 -15.37 3.60
CA GLU A 70 -1.39 -16.57 2.78
C GLU A 70 -1.40 -16.26 1.27
N ALA A 71 -2.11 -15.20 0.87
CA ALA A 71 -2.14 -14.73 -0.51
C ALA A 71 -0.93 -13.84 -0.89
N ILE A 72 0.06 -13.68 0.00
CA ILE A 72 1.26 -12.85 -0.19
C ILE A 72 2.49 -13.72 0.08
N ASP A 73 2.97 -14.43 -0.96
CA ASP A 73 4.12 -15.35 -0.89
C ASP A 73 5.40 -14.77 -0.26
N LYS A 74 5.56 -13.44 -0.31
CA LYS A 74 6.74 -12.74 0.21
C LYS A 74 6.62 -12.30 1.67
N PHE A 75 5.48 -12.52 2.32
CA PHE A 75 5.27 -12.13 3.70
C PHE A 75 6.02 -13.08 4.64
N SER A 76 6.83 -12.53 5.54
CA SER A 76 7.51 -13.34 6.56
C SER A 76 6.55 -13.56 7.73
N ASP A 77 5.93 -14.73 7.79
CA ASP A 77 4.96 -15.09 8.84
C ASP A 77 5.61 -15.48 10.17
N ASN A 78 6.80 -16.10 10.13
CA ASN A 78 7.47 -16.62 11.32
C ASN A 78 7.63 -15.60 12.47
N PRO A 79 8.08 -14.36 12.24
CA PRO A 79 8.19 -13.38 13.32
C PRO A 79 6.82 -12.97 13.86
N LEU A 80 5.80 -12.87 13.00
CA LEU A 80 4.44 -12.51 13.39
C LEU A 80 3.84 -13.49 14.39
N LEU A 81 4.10 -14.79 14.22
CA LEU A 81 3.62 -15.85 15.13
C LEU A 81 4.14 -15.70 16.56
N SER A 82 5.30 -15.05 16.74
CA SER A 82 5.93 -14.89 18.05
C SER A 82 5.47 -13.65 18.83
N ILE A 83 4.71 -12.75 18.18
CA ILE A 83 4.26 -11.49 18.78
C ILE A 83 2.91 -11.71 19.49
N SER A 84 2.85 -11.44 20.79
CA SER A 84 1.63 -11.53 21.60
C SER A 84 0.78 -10.26 21.58
N GLU A 85 1.41 -9.09 21.45
CA GLU A 85 0.74 -7.79 21.50
C GLU A 85 0.10 -7.42 20.15
N CYS A 86 -1.20 -7.15 20.16
CA CYS A 86 -1.98 -6.75 18.99
C CYS A 86 -1.34 -5.59 18.21
N GLN A 87 -0.95 -4.52 18.93
CA GLN A 87 -0.34 -3.35 18.29
C GLN A 87 0.99 -3.70 17.60
N LYS A 88 1.82 -4.54 18.22
CA LYS A 88 3.08 -4.98 17.63
C LYS A 88 2.86 -5.86 16.41
N LYS A 89 1.81 -6.68 16.37
CA LYS A 89 1.44 -7.45 15.17
C LYS A 89 1.03 -6.53 14.01
N ILE A 90 0.25 -5.48 14.31
CA ILE A 90 -0.14 -4.46 13.33
C ILE A 90 1.11 -3.75 12.79
N ASP A 91 1.99 -3.29 13.68
CA ASP A 91 3.20 -2.56 13.30
C ASP A 91 4.14 -3.43 12.46
N TYR A 92 4.30 -4.70 12.83
CA TYR A 92 5.06 -5.67 12.06
C TYR A 92 4.48 -5.88 10.65
N THR A 93 3.16 -6.08 10.57
CA THR A 93 2.46 -6.30 9.31
C THR A 93 2.58 -5.09 8.38
N LYS A 94 2.47 -3.87 8.92
CA LYS A 94 2.73 -2.63 8.19
C LYS A 94 4.17 -2.58 7.67
N GLY A 95 5.14 -2.94 8.49
CA GLY A 95 6.55 -3.02 8.11
C GLY A 95 6.79 -3.98 6.94
N GLU A 96 6.24 -5.19 7.02
CA GLU A 96 6.34 -6.19 5.95
C GLU A 96 5.67 -5.73 4.65
N CYS A 97 4.51 -5.09 4.74
CA CYS A 97 3.85 -4.53 3.55
C CYS A 97 4.74 -3.49 2.85
N CYS A 98 5.36 -2.58 3.59
CA CYS A 98 6.32 -1.62 3.04
C CYS A 98 7.50 -2.33 2.38
N ARG A 99 8.14 -3.29 3.08
CA ARG A 99 9.29 -4.04 2.57
C ARG A 99 8.97 -4.72 1.24
N ILE A 100 7.84 -5.42 1.16
CA ILE A 100 7.43 -6.17 -0.05
C ILE A 100 7.22 -5.22 -1.23
N LEU A 101 6.55 -4.09 -1.01
CA LEU A 101 6.29 -3.10 -2.06
C LEU A 101 7.57 -2.38 -2.51
N GLU A 102 8.49 -2.10 -1.58
CA GLU A 102 9.80 -1.51 -1.88
C GLU A 102 10.69 -2.46 -2.68
N GLU A 103 10.75 -3.75 -2.29
CA GLU A 103 11.46 -4.79 -3.04
C GLU A 103 10.91 -4.99 -4.45
N ALA A 104 9.59 -4.83 -4.62
CA ALA A 104 8.95 -4.88 -5.93
C ALA A 104 9.27 -3.66 -6.82
N ARG A 105 9.92 -2.62 -6.27
CA ARG A 105 10.35 -1.40 -6.97
C ARG A 105 9.24 -0.75 -7.79
N ILE A 106 8.03 -0.70 -7.25
CA ILE A 106 6.86 -0.17 -7.96
C ILE A 106 6.79 1.36 -8.00
N LEU A 107 7.46 2.03 -7.06
CA LEU A 107 7.38 3.49 -6.88
C LEU A 107 7.71 4.30 -8.14
N PRO A 108 8.80 4.03 -8.90
CA PRO A 108 9.10 4.81 -10.10
C PRO A 108 7.99 4.76 -11.14
N GLY A 109 7.43 3.58 -11.41
CA GLY A 109 6.33 3.42 -12.37
C GLY A 109 5.02 4.00 -11.86
N PHE A 110 4.74 3.84 -10.56
CA PHE A 110 3.54 4.41 -9.94
C PHE A 110 3.58 5.94 -9.95
N ARG A 111 4.73 6.55 -9.70
CA ARG A 111 4.94 7.99 -9.80
C ARG A 111 4.64 8.51 -11.20
N ASP A 112 5.14 7.83 -12.22
CA ASP A 112 4.90 8.23 -13.60
C ASP A 112 3.40 8.09 -13.96
N TYR A 113 2.73 7.07 -13.40
CA TYR A 113 1.27 6.94 -13.48
C TYR A 113 0.54 8.11 -12.81
N LEU A 114 0.92 8.50 -11.59
CA LEU A 114 0.31 9.64 -10.88
C LEU A 114 0.51 10.95 -11.65
N ARG A 115 1.72 11.21 -12.17
CA ARG A 115 2.00 12.42 -12.96
C ARG A 115 1.15 12.49 -14.23
N LYS A 116 0.99 11.38 -14.94
CA LYS A 116 0.25 11.34 -16.21
C LYS A 116 -1.25 11.43 -16.04
N LYS A 117 -1.81 10.86 -14.97
CA LYS A 117 -3.27 10.69 -14.83
C LYS A 117 -3.91 11.50 -13.71
N HIS A 118 -3.13 11.95 -12.73
CA HIS A 118 -3.62 12.52 -11.49
C HIS A 118 -2.99 13.86 -11.11
N TYR A 119 -2.11 14.42 -11.95
CA TYR A 119 -1.54 15.75 -11.69
C TYR A 119 -2.55 16.85 -12.01
N LYS A 120 -2.75 17.79 -11.07
CA LYS A 120 -3.70 18.89 -11.19
C LYS A 120 -3.19 20.07 -12.05
N GLY A 121 -1.90 20.10 -12.39
CA GLY A 121 -1.33 21.09 -13.32
C GLY A 121 -1.37 20.55 -14.74
N GLY A 122 -2.06 21.25 -15.65
CA GLY A 122 -2.13 20.83 -17.06
C GLY A 122 -0.75 20.56 -17.66
N THR A 123 -0.71 19.57 -18.56
CA THR A 123 0.36 19.20 -19.50
C THR A 123 1.72 19.89 -19.30
N CYS A 124 2.73 19.10 -18.96
CA CYS A 124 4.08 19.31 -19.50
C CYS A 124 4.32 18.23 -20.56
#